data_AF-A0A813FNE3-F1
#
_entry.id   AF-A0A813FNE3-F1
#
_cell.length_a   1.000
_cell.length_b   1.000
_cell.length_c   1.000
_cell.angle_alpha   90.00
_cell.angle_beta   90.00
_cell.angle_gamma   90.00
#
_symmetry.space_group_name_H-M   'P 1'
#
loop_
_entity.id
_entity.type
_entity.pdbx_description
1 polymer ?
#
loop_
_entity_poly.entity_id
_entity_poly.type
_entity_poly.pdbx_seq_one_letter_code
_entity_poly.pdbx_strand_id
1 'polypeptide(L)'
;MVQSLGYHIQHFIEIGFYTDAFAQLAKGEGAPNDGLGADPAWMDWWTIFYWGWWISWAPFVGTFMARISRGRTIRNVLLYTLSVPFCYSILWFGTFGGAAIRMHRRATFLSDMGLQLHQDADFYLHTSSDFRPAGAGKCYSVPESLNHPDYAAVGKYVTDMKVSPVCAFSWKDDAGYWFDLMGQYHGMGPFLVVVSLFTTVLYFVTSSDSGSLVVDLIANNGQESHVVQRVFWALTEGAVAIALLRAGGQESLKALQSISICAGLPFTVIIMLMCSALWRALKIDQQHMPARDQRVDWALPLYGGIFDFLEFVLTSGKSGLPQSSTVRDFFLGLLAPPLLLWKALRGLAALQAQQPKGTSENSQPSTVLQDGFMVAACSLTYSAWIILHILTGAKVGGASGLWGIAWTAFVGFAVLVASVRHCVRGHFKIEGSGLEDLVAALFFWPQTLAQMVQQVENSQEPSMKSVKAGEEQLKVSVEQVRELEI
;
A
#
# COMPACT_ATOMS: atom_id res chain seq x y z
N MET A 1 -7.50 27.04 21.60
CA MET A 1 -8.47 26.62 20.56
C MET A 1 -8.88 27.79 19.67
N VAL A 2 -9.63 28.79 20.16
CA VAL A 2 -10.02 29.97 19.34
C VAL A 2 -8.79 30.64 18.71
N GLN A 3 -7.76 30.90 19.51
CA GLN A 3 -6.48 31.45 19.03
C GLN A 3 -5.81 30.56 17.97
N SER A 4 -5.79 29.24 18.17
CA SER A 4 -5.19 28.28 17.22
C SER A 4 -5.91 28.28 15.87
N LEU A 5 -7.25 28.33 15.88
CA LEU A 5 -8.05 28.39 14.66
C LEU A 5 -7.85 29.72 13.93
N GLY A 6 -7.91 30.85 14.66
CA GLY A 6 -7.68 32.17 14.09
C GLY A 6 -6.29 32.29 13.46
N TYR A 7 -5.26 31.78 14.16
CA TYR A 7 -3.89 31.78 13.67
C TYR A 7 -3.72 30.90 12.42
N HIS A 8 -4.34 29.71 12.39
CA HIS A 8 -4.31 28.82 11.23
C HIS A 8 -4.95 29.47 9.99
N ILE A 9 -6.11 30.12 10.15
CA ILE A 9 -6.79 30.81 9.03
C ILE A 9 -5.93 31.97 8.53
N GLN A 10 -5.33 32.74 9.44
CA GLN A 10 -4.50 33.89 9.09
C GLN A 10 -3.28 33.49 8.25
N HIS A 11 -2.61 32.38 8.59
CA HIS A 11 -1.36 31.95 7.94
C HIS A 11 -1.56 30.84 6.90
N PHE A 12 -2.80 30.50 6.55
CA PHE A 12 -3.09 29.38 5.65
C PHE A 12 -2.41 29.52 4.28
N ILE A 13 -2.49 30.72 3.68
CA ILE A 13 -1.87 30.98 2.38
C ILE A 13 -0.34 30.98 2.51
N GLU A 14 0.19 31.62 3.55
CA GLU A 14 1.64 31.70 3.80
C GLU A 14 2.25 30.30 3.93
N ILE A 15 1.71 29.46 4.82
CA ILE A 15 2.19 28.10 5.05
C ILE A 15 1.93 27.22 3.82
N GLY A 16 0.83 27.43 3.08
CA GLY A 16 0.50 26.68 1.88
C GLY A 16 1.49 26.84 0.72
N PHE A 17 2.21 27.96 0.66
CA PHE A 17 3.24 28.25 -0.34
C PHE A 17 4.65 28.35 0.28
N TYR A 18 4.83 27.91 1.52
CA TYR A 18 6.12 27.97 2.20
C TYR A 18 7.06 26.90 1.62
N THR A 19 8.14 27.34 0.97
CA THR A 19 9.14 26.48 0.31
C THR A 19 10.53 26.59 0.90
N ASP A 20 10.71 27.39 1.96
CA ASP A 20 11.98 27.61 2.66
C ASP A 20 13.16 28.06 1.77
N ALA A 21 12.89 28.41 0.50
CA ALA A 21 13.90 28.62 -0.52
C ALA A 21 14.87 29.77 -0.20
N PHE A 22 14.40 30.79 0.54
CA PHE A 22 15.24 31.92 0.95
C PHE A 22 15.97 31.67 2.27
N ALA A 23 15.45 30.84 3.18
CA ALA A 23 16.13 30.55 4.44
C ALA A 23 17.29 29.55 4.27
N GLN A 24 17.23 28.71 3.23
CA GLN A 24 18.25 27.72 2.90
C GLN A 24 19.49 28.29 2.18
N LEU A 25 19.44 29.54 1.69
CA LEU A 25 20.49 30.08 0.81
C LEU A 25 21.81 30.47 1.51
N ALA A 26 21.83 30.66 2.83
CA ALA A 26 23.02 30.73 3.68
C ALA A 26 22.61 31.01 5.13
N LYS A 27 23.52 30.78 6.10
CA LYS A 27 23.42 31.37 7.45
C LYS A 27 23.19 32.90 7.33
N GLY A 28 21.94 33.34 7.42
CA GLY A 28 21.58 34.70 7.80
C GLY A 28 21.43 35.78 6.72
N GLU A 29 21.11 35.47 5.45
CA GLU A 29 20.86 36.54 4.45
C GLU A 29 19.55 36.39 3.64
N GLY A 30 18.56 35.69 4.20
CA GLY A 30 17.19 35.62 3.65
C GLY A 30 16.07 35.64 4.71
N ALA A 31 16.43 35.80 5.99
CA ALA A 31 15.52 35.90 7.12
C ALA A 31 15.34 37.37 7.53
N PRO A 32 14.32 37.74 8.33
CA PRO A 32 14.44 38.91 9.19
C PRO A 32 15.79 38.86 9.92
N ASN A 33 16.48 39.99 10.10
CA ASN A 33 17.78 40.08 10.79
C ASN A 33 17.66 39.82 12.31
N ASP A 34 17.03 38.72 12.73
CA ASP A 34 16.84 38.31 14.12
C ASP A 34 17.67 37.08 14.52
N GLY A 35 18.35 36.43 13.56
CA GLY A 35 19.15 35.24 13.80
C GLY A 35 18.33 33.96 14.04
N LEU A 36 17.03 33.98 13.74
CA LEU A 36 16.08 32.86 13.92
C LEU A 36 15.77 32.14 12.60
N GLY A 37 16.77 31.97 11.73
CA GLY A 37 16.60 31.22 10.48
C GLY A 37 16.16 29.78 10.75
N ALA A 38 15.22 29.27 9.94
CA ALA A 38 14.83 27.86 10.00
C ALA A 38 16.03 26.98 9.65
N ASP A 39 16.18 25.86 10.36
CA ASP A 39 17.17 24.85 9.99
C ASP A 39 16.89 24.38 8.55
N PRO A 40 17.91 24.23 7.67
CA PRO A 40 17.70 23.81 6.29
C PRO A 40 16.91 22.50 6.14
N ALA A 41 16.83 21.69 7.19
CA ALA A 41 16.07 20.44 7.23
C ALA A 41 14.68 20.55 7.89
N TRP A 42 14.23 21.74 8.31
CA TRP A 42 12.94 21.89 8.99
C TRP A 42 11.77 21.45 8.09
N MET A 43 11.79 21.90 6.82
CA MET A 43 10.73 21.57 5.86
C MET A 43 10.73 20.08 5.51
N ASP A 44 11.91 19.46 5.42
CA ASP A 44 12.08 18.02 5.18
C ASP A 44 11.51 17.19 6.33
N TRP A 45 11.78 17.61 7.58
CA TRP A 45 11.34 16.90 8.79
C TRP A 45 9.83 16.97 9.04
N TRP A 46 9.19 18.06 8.61
CA TRP A 46 7.78 18.31 8.89
C TRP A 46 6.92 18.28 7.64
N THR A 47 6.94 19.34 6.84
CA THR A 47 5.96 19.54 5.76
C THR A 47 6.11 18.48 4.68
N ILE A 48 7.32 18.27 4.16
CA ILE A 48 7.56 17.29 3.08
C ILE A 48 7.32 15.87 3.57
N PHE A 49 7.78 15.53 4.78
CA PHE A 49 7.50 14.25 5.41
C PHE A 49 5.99 13.97 5.48
N TYR A 50 5.20 14.90 6.04
CA TYR A 50 3.75 14.71 6.15
C TYR A 50 3.07 14.64 4.77
N TRP A 51 3.48 15.45 3.80
CA TRP A 51 2.97 15.33 2.43
C TRP A 51 3.25 13.94 1.83
N GLY A 52 4.48 13.44 1.95
CA GLY A 52 4.86 12.10 1.48
C GLY A 52 4.08 11.00 2.20
N TRP A 53 3.90 11.12 3.51
CA TRP A 53 3.05 10.22 4.29
C TRP A 53 1.60 10.25 3.79
N TRP A 54 0.94 11.41 3.75
CA TRP A 54 -0.47 11.48 3.35
C TRP A 54 -0.70 10.98 1.92
N ILE A 55 0.21 11.26 1.01
CA ILE A 55 0.14 10.80 -0.39
C ILE A 55 0.31 9.29 -0.49
N SER A 56 1.29 8.71 0.20
CA SER A 56 1.50 7.24 0.21
C SER A 56 0.33 6.50 0.86
N TRP A 57 -0.38 7.15 1.79
CA TRP A 57 -1.54 6.58 2.47
C TRP A 57 -2.88 6.84 1.78
N ALA A 58 -2.91 7.69 0.75
CA ALA A 58 -4.14 8.05 0.03
C ALA A 58 -4.88 6.86 -0.62
N PRO A 59 -4.23 5.85 -1.24
CA PRO A 59 -4.93 4.70 -1.80
C PRO A 59 -5.69 3.89 -0.74
N PHE A 60 -5.09 3.76 0.45
CA PHE A 60 -5.68 3.11 1.60
C PHE A 60 -6.94 3.84 2.07
N VAL A 61 -6.79 5.12 2.44
CA VAL A 61 -7.88 5.94 2.97
C VAL A 61 -8.99 6.14 1.93
N GLY A 62 -8.64 6.38 0.66
CA GLY A 62 -9.60 6.59 -0.41
C GLY A 62 -10.53 5.39 -0.63
N THR A 63 -9.96 4.19 -0.65
CA THR A 63 -10.73 2.94 -0.84
C THR A 63 -11.65 2.66 0.35
N PHE A 64 -11.14 2.86 1.58
CA PHE A 64 -11.93 2.73 2.79
C PHE A 64 -13.10 3.74 2.81
N MET A 65 -12.81 5.02 2.54
CA MET A 65 -13.81 6.09 2.49
C MET A 65 -14.87 5.82 1.41
N ALA A 66 -14.50 5.27 0.26
CA ALA A 66 -15.42 4.89 -0.80
C ALA A 66 -16.40 3.80 -0.33
N ARG A 67 -15.92 2.76 0.37
CA ARG A 67 -16.75 1.66 0.88
C ARG A 67 -17.80 2.13 1.88
N ILE A 68 -17.41 2.93 2.87
CA ILE A 68 -18.34 3.43 3.90
C ILE A 68 -19.28 4.53 3.39
N SER A 69 -19.04 5.05 2.18
CA SER A 69 -19.81 6.14 1.57
C SER A 69 -20.81 5.67 0.51
N ARG A 70 -21.07 4.36 0.39
CA ARG A 70 -22.05 3.81 -0.56
C ARG A 70 -23.42 4.45 -0.38
N GLY A 71 -24.02 4.93 -1.46
CA GLY A 71 -25.34 5.57 -1.47
C GLY A 71 -25.36 7.05 -1.05
N ARG A 72 -24.20 7.67 -0.79
CA ARG A 72 -24.10 9.12 -0.48
C ARG A 72 -23.87 9.93 -1.74
N THR A 73 -24.34 11.19 -1.74
CA THR A 73 -24.00 12.14 -2.81
C THR A 73 -22.52 12.55 -2.71
N ILE A 74 -21.88 12.81 -3.86
CA ILE A 74 -20.48 13.25 -3.91
C ILE A 74 -20.26 14.49 -3.04
N ARG A 75 -21.20 15.44 -3.07
CA ARG A 75 -21.16 16.65 -2.23
C ARG A 75 -21.06 16.32 -0.74
N ASN A 76 -21.92 15.42 -0.25
CA ASN A 76 -21.93 15.05 1.15
C ASN A 76 -20.61 14.34 1.52
N VAL A 77 -20.13 13.44 0.66
CA VAL A 77 -18.84 12.75 0.88
C VAL A 77 -17.70 13.76 1.03
N LEU A 78 -17.58 14.72 0.11
CA LEU A 78 -16.52 15.74 0.17
C LEU A 78 -16.62 16.61 1.43
N LEU A 79 -17.82 17.10 1.76
CA LEU A 79 -18.02 17.97 2.93
C LEU A 79 -17.67 17.26 4.24
N TYR A 80 -18.15 16.03 4.46
CA TYR A 80 -17.87 15.29 5.69
C TYR A 80 -16.41 14.84 5.79
N THR A 81 -15.81 14.40 4.68
CA THR A 81 -14.42 13.92 4.65
C THR A 81 -13.43 15.04 4.97
N LEU A 82 -13.73 16.28 4.62
CA LEU A 82 -12.88 17.43 4.94
C LEU A 82 -13.19 18.02 6.33
N SER A 83 -14.47 18.19 6.67
CA SER A 83 -14.86 18.96 7.86
C SER A 83 -14.68 18.18 9.16
N VAL A 84 -15.01 16.88 9.19
CA VAL A 84 -14.97 16.09 10.44
C VAL A 84 -13.54 15.89 10.94
N PRO A 85 -12.57 15.44 10.11
CA PRO A 85 -11.18 15.30 10.56
C PRO A 85 -10.52 16.63 10.91
N PHE A 86 -10.89 17.72 10.22
CA PHE A 86 -10.42 19.06 10.54
C PHE A 86 -10.83 19.50 11.95
N CYS A 87 -12.12 19.37 12.28
CA CYS A 87 -12.62 19.66 13.62
C CYS A 87 -11.97 18.79 14.70
N TYR A 88 -11.82 17.49 14.41
CA TYR A 88 -11.13 16.56 15.31
C TYR A 88 -9.68 16.99 15.56
N SER A 89 -8.95 17.37 14.51
CA SER A 89 -7.55 17.81 14.61
C SER A 89 -7.41 19.08 15.47
N ILE A 90 -8.30 20.07 15.31
CA ILE A 90 -8.31 21.28 16.15
C ILE A 90 -8.54 20.93 17.62
N LEU A 91 -9.47 20.01 17.90
CA LEU A 91 -9.76 19.57 19.25
C LEU A 91 -8.56 18.81 19.84
N TRP A 92 -7.98 17.88 19.08
CA TRP A 92 -6.85 17.06 19.50
C TRP A 92 -5.60 17.89 19.79
N PHE A 93 -5.11 18.65 18.80
CA PHE A 93 -3.92 19.47 18.99
C PHE A 93 -4.17 20.64 19.96
N GLY A 94 -5.39 21.18 19.99
CA GLY A 94 -5.77 22.22 20.93
C GLY A 94 -5.79 21.77 22.40
N THR A 95 -6.17 20.52 22.67
CA THR A 95 -6.19 19.94 24.03
C THR A 95 -4.81 19.45 24.43
N PHE A 96 -4.26 18.45 23.73
CA PHE A 96 -3.02 17.79 24.10
C PHE A 96 -1.79 18.63 23.79
N GLY A 97 -1.72 19.26 22.61
CA GLY A 97 -0.63 20.19 22.28
C GLY A 97 -0.61 21.41 23.20
N GLY A 98 -1.79 21.94 23.54
CA GLY A 98 -1.92 23.01 24.54
C GLY A 98 -1.46 22.59 25.93
N ALA A 99 -1.78 21.36 26.37
CA ALA A 99 -1.33 20.82 27.65
C ALA A 99 0.19 20.58 27.67
N ALA A 100 0.75 20.07 26.58
CA ALA A 100 2.19 19.86 26.38
C ALA A 100 2.98 21.17 26.52
N ILE A 101 2.56 22.24 25.83
CA ILE A 101 3.21 23.54 25.92
C ILE A 101 3.14 24.09 27.36
N ARG A 102 2.02 23.91 28.06
CA ARG A 102 1.89 24.31 29.47
C ARG A 102 2.83 23.52 30.38
N MET A 103 2.94 22.21 30.18
CA MET A 103 3.84 21.35 30.95
C MET A 103 5.30 21.79 30.77
N HIS A 104 5.75 21.98 29.54
CA HIS A 104 7.11 22.42 29.25
C HIS A 104 7.41 23.78 29.90
N ARG A 105 6.51 24.77 29.75
CA ARG A 105 6.66 26.09 30.37
C ARG A 105 6.72 26.03 31.90
N ARG A 106 5.98 25.11 32.53
CA ARG A 106 6.05 24.90 33.99
C ARG A 106 7.38 24.28 34.40
N ALA A 107 7.88 23.30 33.64
CA ALA A 107 9.16 22.68 33.91
C ALA A 107 10.33 23.69 33.79
N THR A 108 10.35 24.52 32.74
CA THR A 108 11.37 25.57 32.59
C THR A 108 11.28 26.59 33.73
N PHE A 109 10.06 26.97 34.11
CA PHE A 109 9.86 27.90 35.21
C PHE A 109 10.38 27.37 36.56
N LEU A 110 10.14 26.09 36.88
CA LEU A 110 10.66 25.50 38.12
C LEU A 110 12.18 25.40 38.13
N SER A 111 12.80 25.11 36.98
CA SER A 111 14.25 25.18 36.80
C SER A 111 14.79 26.57 37.09
N ASP A 112 14.15 27.61 36.54
CA ASP A 112 14.57 29.00 36.74
C ASP A 112 14.39 29.44 38.21
N MET A 113 13.30 29.02 38.85
CA MET A 113 13.06 29.30 40.27
C MET A 113 14.07 28.62 41.19
N GLY A 114 14.45 27.36 40.89
CA GLY A 114 15.50 26.66 41.63
C GLY A 114 16.82 27.43 41.61
N LEU A 115 17.21 27.93 40.43
CA LEU A 115 18.40 28.79 40.29
C LEU A 115 18.29 30.08 41.10
N GLN A 116 17.14 30.77 41.04
CA GLN A 116 16.98 32.06 41.70
C GLN A 116 16.93 31.96 43.22
N LEU A 117 16.22 30.97 43.76
CA LEU A 117 15.99 30.84 45.20
C LEU A 117 17.04 29.99 45.91
N HIS A 118 17.60 29.00 45.23
CA HIS A 118 18.48 28.00 45.85
C HIS A 118 19.85 27.88 45.17
N GLN A 119 20.12 28.70 44.14
CA GLN A 119 21.35 28.62 43.33
C GLN A 119 21.57 27.25 42.65
N ASP A 120 20.51 26.47 42.51
CA ASP A 120 20.53 25.13 41.92
C ASP A 120 19.29 24.90 41.04
N ALA A 121 19.50 24.72 39.73
CA ALA A 121 18.43 24.44 38.77
C ALA A 121 17.70 23.12 39.06
N ASP A 122 18.40 22.17 39.66
CA ASP A 122 17.90 20.83 39.94
C ASP A 122 17.28 20.73 41.34
N PHE A 123 17.13 21.84 42.04
CA PHE A 123 16.57 21.86 43.40
C PHE A 123 15.17 21.21 43.48
N TYR A 124 14.33 21.42 42.46
CA TYR A 124 12.98 20.83 42.39
C TYR A 124 12.93 19.54 41.55
N LEU A 125 14.07 18.95 41.21
CA LEU A 125 14.13 17.79 40.33
C LEU A 125 13.33 16.63 40.90
N HIS A 126 12.48 16.03 40.08
CA HIS A 126 11.69 14.88 40.45
C HIS A 126 12.60 13.63 40.47
N THR A 127 12.83 13.11 41.67
CA THR A 127 13.62 11.90 41.93
C THR A 127 12.68 10.70 42.09
N SER A 128 11.96 10.30 41.03
CA SER A 128 11.24 9.02 41.05
C SER A 128 12.10 7.86 40.53
N SER A 129 11.75 6.65 40.96
CA SER A 129 12.33 5.37 40.51
C SER A 129 11.80 4.90 39.15
N ASP A 130 11.03 5.72 38.44
CA ASP A 130 10.45 5.35 37.15
C ASP A 130 11.54 5.37 36.08
N PHE A 131 11.71 4.24 35.39
CA PHE A 131 12.69 4.11 34.33
C PHE A 131 12.39 5.11 33.20
N ARG A 132 13.24 6.13 33.05
CA ARG A 132 13.23 7.05 31.89
C ARG A 132 14.47 6.82 31.04
N PRO A 133 14.35 6.83 29.71
CA PRO A 133 15.47 6.56 28.82
C PRO A 133 16.55 7.64 28.94
N ALA A 134 17.79 7.27 28.65
CA ALA A 134 18.91 8.22 28.65
C ALA A 134 18.69 9.30 27.58
N GLY A 135 18.55 10.55 28.00
CA GLY A 135 18.24 11.68 27.10
C GLY A 135 16.85 12.27 27.28
N ALA A 136 15.97 11.61 28.05
CA ALA A 136 14.69 12.17 28.48
C ALA A 136 14.89 13.52 29.19
N GLY A 137 14.02 14.49 28.92
CA GLY A 137 14.15 15.81 29.52
C GLY A 137 13.81 15.80 31.01
N LYS A 138 14.40 16.72 31.77
CA LYS A 138 14.26 16.76 33.24
C LYS A 138 12.80 17.01 33.65
N CYS A 139 12.36 16.29 34.69
CA CYS A 139 11.05 16.53 35.32
C CYS A 139 11.24 17.17 36.68
N TYR A 140 10.31 18.03 37.05
CA TYR A 140 10.32 18.77 38.30
C TYR A 140 9.05 18.50 39.09
N SER A 141 9.21 18.32 40.39
CA SER A 141 8.09 18.24 41.32
C SER A 141 7.57 19.65 41.58
N VAL A 142 6.25 19.84 41.59
CA VAL A 142 5.66 21.14 41.93
C VAL A 142 5.58 21.21 43.46
N PRO A 143 6.41 22.01 44.14
CA PRO A 143 6.45 22.05 45.59
C PRO A 143 5.22 22.77 46.18
N GLU A 144 4.81 22.35 47.37
CA GLU A 144 3.70 22.96 48.13
C GLU A 144 4.01 24.41 48.56
N SER A 145 5.30 24.72 48.78
CA SER A 145 5.79 26.03 49.21
C SER A 145 5.53 27.16 48.20
N LEU A 146 5.32 26.83 46.92
CA LEU A 146 5.01 27.81 45.87
C LEU A 146 3.53 28.23 45.85
N ASN A 147 2.70 27.68 46.74
CA ASN A 147 1.30 28.09 46.94
C ASN A 147 1.17 29.23 47.99
N HIS A 148 2.27 29.95 48.29
CA HIS A 148 2.31 31.05 49.27
C HIS A 148 1.95 32.41 48.62
N PRO A 149 1.24 33.32 49.32
CA PRO A 149 0.87 34.65 48.81
C PRO A 149 2.05 35.51 48.32
N ASP A 150 3.26 35.30 48.82
CA ASP A 150 4.47 36.01 48.36
C ASP A 150 4.83 35.67 46.91
N TYR A 151 4.41 34.50 46.42
CA TYR A 151 4.55 34.07 45.04
C TYR A 151 3.25 34.23 44.23
N ALA A 152 2.22 34.91 44.76
CA ALA A 152 0.94 35.10 44.07
C ALA A 152 1.03 35.92 42.76
N ALA A 153 2.11 36.70 42.58
CA ALA A 153 2.43 37.37 41.33
C ALA A 153 2.82 36.38 40.21
N VAL A 154 3.34 35.21 40.59
CA VAL A 154 3.54 34.07 39.71
C VAL A 154 2.19 33.39 39.55
N GLY A 155 1.50 33.68 38.44
CA GLY A 155 0.11 33.29 38.25
C GLY A 155 -0.21 31.84 38.61
N LYS A 156 -1.37 31.63 39.26
CA LYS A 156 -1.94 30.34 39.72
C LYS A 156 -1.86 29.17 38.74
N TYR A 157 -1.72 29.45 37.46
CA TYR A 157 -1.58 28.45 36.39
C TYR A 157 -0.21 27.76 36.36
N VAL A 158 0.77 28.22 37.13
CA VAL A 158 2.14 27.67 37.12
C VAL A 158 2.42 26.80 38.35
N THR A 159 1.68 27.01 39.44
CA THR A 159 1.89 26.38 40.75
C THR A 159 0.80 25.36 41.12
N ASP A 160 0.01 24.88 40.16
CA ASP A 160 -1.06 23.90 40.39
C ASP A 160 -0.48 22.52 40.72
N MET A 161 -0.56 22.15 42.00
CA MET A 161 -0.06 20.88 42.53
C MET A 161 -0.81 19.64 41.99
N LYS A 162 -1.99 19.81 41.38
CA LYS A 162 -2.70 18.69 40.72
C LYS A 162 -1.97 18.22 39.46
N VAL A 163 -0.96 18.96 39.01
CA VAL A 163 -0.18 18.66 37.83
C VAL A 163 1.30 18.57 38.22
N SER A 164 1.70 17.42 38.75
CA SER A 164 3.08 17.08 39.12
C SER A 164 3.30 15.56 38.95
N PRO A 165 4.45 15.11 38.41
CA PRO A 165 5.61 15.90 37.97
C PRO A 165 5.38 16.59 36.61
N VAL A 166 6.08 17.71 36.36
CA VAL A 166 6.08 18.39 35.05
C VAL A 166 7.42 18.23 34.36
N CYS A 167 7.40 17.84 33.09
CA CYS A 167 8.62 17.47 32.36
C CYS A 167 8.94 18.46 31.25
N ALA A 168 10.22 18.77 31.09
CA ALA A 168 10.70 19.54 29.95
C ALA A 168 10.92 18.61 28.74
N PHE A 169 10.48 19.01 27.55
CA PHE A 169 10.83 18.34 26.31
C PHE A 169 12.33 18.39 26.01
N SER A 170 12.85 17.31 25.44
CA SER A 170 14.26 17.12 25.09
C SER A 170 14.35 16.36 23.77
N TRP A 171 14.96 16.99 22.76
CA TRP A 171 15.09 16.46 21.39
C TRP A 171 15.75 15.07 21.27
N LYS A 172 16.31 14.54 22.36
CA LYS A 172 16.94 13.22 22.44
C LYS A 172 15.95 12.08 22.76
N ASP A 173 14.75 12.40 23.23
CA ASP A 173 13.69 11.43 23.57
C ASP A 173 12.35 11.94 23.03
N ASP A 174 12.03 11.56 21.79
CA ASP A 174 10.79 11.92 21.10
C ASP A 174 9.61 11.01 21.47
N ALA A 175 9.87 9.76 21.87
CA ALA A 175 8.83 8.79 22.22
C ALA A 175 8.23 9.01 23.63
N GLY A 176 9.00 9.55 24.58
CA GLY A 176 8.58 9.74 25.97
C GLY A 176 7.54 10.83 26.21
N TYR A 177 7.43 11.82 25.31
CA TYR A 177 6.64 13.04 25.53
C TYR A 177 5.17 12.81 25.84
N TRP A 178 4.54 11.85 25.17
CA TRP A 178 3.13 11.54 25.40
C TRP A 178 2.90 10.98 26.81
N PHE A 179 3.81 10.11 27.28
CA PHE A 179 3.70 9.49 28.58
C PHE A 179 4.05 10.47 29.71
N ASP A 180 5.02 11.35 29.49
CA ASP A 180 5.28 12.48 30.40
C ASP A 180 4.04 13.37 30.53
N LEU A 181 3.37 13.66 29.40
CA LEU A 181 2.14 14.45 29.37
C LEU A 181 0.97 13.77 30.10
N MET A 182 0.84 12.45 30.01
CA MET A 182 -0.21 11.73 30.74
C MET A 182 0.13 11.58 32.22
N GLY A 183 1.42 11.36 32.53
CA GLY A 183 1.93 11.15 33.88
C GLY A 183 1.83 12.38 34.80
N GLN A 184 1.80 13.59 34.24
CA GLN A 184 1.75 14.82 35.04
C GLN A 184 0.51 14.96 35.93
N TYR A 185 -0.60 14.26 35.64
CA TYR A 185 -1.84 14.44 36.39
C TYR A 185 -1.81 13.66 37.70
N HIS A 186 -1.72 14.37 38.83
CA HIS A 186 -1.59 13.78 40.15
C HIS A 186 -2.73 12.80 40.45
N GLY A 187 -2.38 11.56 40.85
CA GLY A 187 -3.32 10.48 41.18
C GLY A 187 -3.97 9.77 39.98
N MET A 188 -4.00 10.39 38.79
CA MET A 188 -4.57 9.79 37.56
C MET A 188 -3.50 9.40 36.52
N GLY A 189 -2.26 9.87 36.66
CA GLY A 189 -1.19 9.68 35.68
C GLY A 189 -0.95 8.22 35.29
N PRO A 190 -0.74 7.29 36.24
CA PRO A 190 -0.56 5.87 35.93
C PRO A 190 -1.75 5.27 35.17
N PHE A 191 -2.98 5.64 35.54
CA PHE A 191 -4.19 5.21 34.84
C PHE A 191 -4.22 5.72 33.40
N LEU A 192 -3.93 7.00 33.17
CA LEU A 192 -3.89 7.59 31.82
C LEU A 192 -2.78 7.01 30.95
N VAL A 193 -1.62 6.68 31.54
CA VAL A 193 -0.51 5.99 30.85
C VAL A 193 -0.96 4.58 30.41
N VAL A 194 -1.58 3.81 31.29
CA VAL A 194 -2.10 2.47 30.97
C VAL A 194 -3.18 2.53 29.89
N VAL A 195 -4.12 3.48 30.02
CA VAL A 195 -5.16 3.71 28.99
C VAL A 195 -4.54 4.10 27.66
N SER A 196 -3.50 4.94 27.68
CA SER A 196 -2.78 5.33 26.47
C SER A 196 -2.12 4.13 25.80
N LEU A 197 -1.41 3.29 26.55
CA LEU A 197 -0.82 2.06 26.03
C LEU A 197 -1.87 1.15 25.38
N PHE A 198 -2.98 0.92 26.07
CA PHE A 198 -4.08 0.12 25.53
C PHE A 198 -4.68 0.73 24.27
N THR A 199 -4.89 2.04 24.25
CA THR A 199 -5.43 2.78 23.09
C THR A 199 -4.48 2.74 21.91
N THR A 200 -3.17 2.88 22.14
CA THR A 200 -2.14 2.76 21.09
C THR A 200 -2.11 1.36 20.49
N VAL A 201 -2.20 0.31 21.34
CA VAL A 201 -2.29 -1.08 20.86
C VAL A 201 -3.56 -1.29 20.04
N LEU A 202 -4.72 -0.83 20.52
CA LEU A 202 -5.98 -0.92 19.77
C LEU A 202 -5.91 -0.16 18.44
N TYR A 203 -5.32 1.04 18.44
CA TYR A 203 -5.14 1.83 17.23
C TYR A 203 -4.26 1.08 16.22
N PHE A 204 -3.15 0.51 16.68
CA PHE A 204 -2.25 -0.29 15.84
C PHE A 204 -2.97 -1.50 15.23
N VAL A 205 -3.71 -2.27 16.04
CA VAL A 205 -4.45 -3.45 15.58
C VAL A 205 -5.55 -3.07 14.59
N THR A 206 -6.35 -2.05 14.90
CA THR A 206 -7.45 -1.61 14.01
C THR A 206 -6.93 -0.97 12.71
N SER A 207 -5.81 -0.25 12.76
CA SER A 207 -5.15 0.28 11.57
C SER A 207 -4.55 -0.81 10.70
N SER A 208 -3.98 -1.88 11.29
CA SER A 208 -3.41 -2.99 10.54
C SER A 208 -4.50 -3.88 9.90
N ASP A 209 -5.62 -4.12 10.61
CA ASP A 209 -6.76 -4.87 10.05
C ASP A 209 -7.38 -4.13 8.85
N SER A 210 -7.60 -2.81 8.98
CA SER A 210 -8.10 -2.01 7.86
C SER A 210 -7.08 -1.91 6.73
N GLY A 211 -5.80 -1.69 7.03
CA GLY A 211 -4.70 -1.62 6.07
C GLY A 211 -4.60 -2.86 5.20
N SER A 212 -4.47 -4.01 5.86
CA SER A 212 -4.38 -5.31 5.20
C SER A 212 -5.62 -5.63 4.35
N LEU A 213 -6.82 -5.24 4.77
CA LEU A 213 -8.05 -5.39 3.97
C LEU A 213 -7.99 -4.62 2.64
N VAL A 214 -7.42 -3.42 2.64
CA VAL A 214 -7.38 -2.60 1.40
C VAL A 214 -6.27 -3.07 0.48
N VAL A 215 -5.09 -3.41 1.01
CA VAL A 215 -4.00 -3.98 0.21
C VAL A 215 -4.47 -5.27 -0.44
N ASP A 216 -5.18 -6.09 0.31
CA ASP A 216 -5.82 -7.32 -0.17
C ASP A 216 -6.82 -7.08 -1.30
N LEU A 217 -7.69 -6.08 -1.14
CA LEU A 217 -8.67 -5.70 -2.15
C LEU A 217 -8.00 -5.22 -3.45
N ILE A 218 -6.94 -4.41 -3.34
CA ILE A 218 -6.19 -3.90 -4.49
C ILE A 218 -5.48 -5.06 -5.21
N ALA A 219 -4.90 -6.00 -4.46
CA ALA A 219 -4.24 -7.18 -5.01
C ALA A 219 -5.22 -8.14 -5.73
N ASN A 220 -6.52 -8.08 -5.41
CA ASN A 220 -7.56 -8.92 -6.00
C ASN A 220 -8.51 -8.16 -6.96
N ASN A 221 -8.02 -7.13 -7.67
CA ASN A 221 -8.79 -6.35 -8.65
C ASN A 221 -10.11 -5.77 -8.10
N GLY A 222 -10.20 -5.47 -6.81
CA GLY A 222 -11.41 -4.92 -6.19
C GLY A 222 -12.41 -5.96 -5.70
N GLN A 223 -12.13 -7.26 -5.82
CA GLN A 223 -12.99 -8.34 -5.32
C GLN A 223 -12.60 -8.75 -3.90
N GLU A 224 -13.59 -9.16 -3.10
CA GLU A 224 -13.31 -9.68 -1.76
C GLU A 224 -12.49 -10.96 -1.88
N SER A 225 -11.33 -10.97 -1.22
CA SER A 225 -10.38 -12.06 -1.26
C SER A 225 -10.51 -12.93 0.00
N HIS A 226 -9.83 -14.06 -0.02
CA HIS A 226 -9.79 -15.00 1.10
C HIS A 226 -8.94 -14.46 2.26
N VAL A 227 -9.38 -14.76 3.48
CA VAL A 227 -8.75 -14.28 4.74
C VAL A 227 -7.25 -14.52 4.80
N VAL A 228 -6.75 -15.55 4.12
CA VAL A 228 -5.32 -15.90 4.05
C VAL A 228 -4.49 -14.82 3.39
N GLN A 229 -4.95 -14.29 2.27
CA GLN A 229 -4.24 -13.24 1.55
C GLN A 229 -4.19 -11.98 2.42
N ARG A 230 -5.28 -11.67 3.13
CA ARG A 230 -5.30 -10.62 4.15
C ARG A 230 -4.31 -10.87 5.30
N VAL A 231 -4.22 -12.11 5.82
CA VAL A 231 -3.22 -12.47 6.85
C VAL A 231 -1.80 -12.35 6.32
N PHE A 232 -1.56 -12.75 5.07
CA PHE A 232 -0.27 -12.56 4.41
C PHE A 232 0.11 -11.07 4.38
N TRP A 233 -0.80 -10.19 3.95
CA TRP A 233 -0.56 -8.75 3.95
C TRP A 233 -0.33 -8.18 5.35
N ALA A 234 -1.13 -8.59 6.35
CA ALA A 234 -0.92 -8.17 7.73
C ALA A 234 0.45 -8.61 8.29
N LEU A 235 0.90 -9.83 8.01
CA LEU A 235 2.19 -10.34 8.47
C LEU A 235 3.37 -9.67 7.74
N THR A 236 3.24 -9.43 6.44
CA THR A 236 4.28 -8.76 5.65
C THR A 236 4.41 -7.28 6.00
N GLU A 237 3.32 -6.57 6.23
CA GLU A 237 3.33 -5.20 6.77
C GLU A 237 4.04 -5.14 8.12
N GLY A 238 3.72 -6.07 9.04
CA GLY A 238 4.39 -6.19 10.34
C GLY A 238 5.88 -6.51 10.20
N ALA A 239 6.25 -7.40 9.29
CA ALA A 239 7.64 -7.75 9.01
C ALA A 239 8.43 -6.55 8.46
N VAL A 240 7.83 -5.76 7.56
CA VAL A 240 8.41 -4.51 7.06
C VAL A 240 8.59 -3.53 8.22
N ALA A 241 7.58 -3.30 9.06
CA ALA A 241 7.70 -2.42 10.22
C ALA A 241 8.85 -2.83 11.15
N ILE A 242 8.98 -4.13 11.46
CA ILE A 242 10.11 -4.65 12.27
C ILE A 242 11.44 -4.41 11.58
N ALA A 243 11.53 -4.65 10.27
CA ALA A 243 12.75 -4.44 9.49
C ALA A 243 13.17 -2.95 9.51
N LEU A 244 12.21 -2.02 9.38
CA LEU A 244 12.48 -0.58 9.40
C LEU A 244 12.93 -0.09 10.77
N LEU A 245 12.27 -0.53 11.83
CA LEU A 245 12.67 -0.19 13.19
C LEU A 245 14.08 -0.74 13.50
N ARG A 246 14.40 -1.96 13.05
CA ARG A 246 15.75 -2.51 13.20
C ARG A 246 16.80 -1.79 12.35
N ALA A 247 16.48 -1.44 11.11
CA ALA A 247 17.40 -0.74 10.22
C ALA A 247 17.71 0.68 10.71
N GLY A 248 16.73 1.37 11.28
CA GLY A 248 16.91 2.72 11.81
C GLY A 248 17.61 2.79 13.17
N GLY A 249 17.63 1.71 13.96
CA GLY A 249 18.35 1.66 15.23
C GLY A 249 17.89 2.76 16.21
N GLN A 250 18.83 3.60 16.68
CA GLN A 250 18.51 4.74 17.55
C GLN A 250 17.84 5.91 16.81
N GLU A 251 17.93 5.95 15.48
CA GLU A 251 17.30 6.98 14.64
C GLU A 251 16.15 6.40 13.82
N SER A 252 15.35 5.50 14.42
CA SER A 252 14.24 4.80 13.75
C SER A 252 13.24 5.76 13.09
N LEU A 253 13.03 6.94 13.67
CA LEU A 253 12.15 7.95 13.10
C LEU A 253 12.64 8.45 11.73
N LYS A 254 13.96 8.66 11.57
CA LYS A 254 14.53 9.11 10.28
C LYS A 254 14.33 8.07 9.18
N ALA A 255 14.57 6.80 9.50
CA ALA A 255 14.37 5.71 8.55
C ALA A 255 12.90 5.63 8.08
N LEU A 256 11.94 5.78 9.00
CA LEU A 256 10.51 5.83 8.69
C LEU A 256 10.15 7.03 7.81
N GLN A 257 10.71 8.22 8.11
CA GLN A 257 10.47 9.43 7.31
C GLN A 257 10.97 9.29 5.88
N SER A 258 12.21 8.82 5.70
CA SER A 258 12.80 8.68 4.36
C SER A 258 11.98 7.76 3.46
N ILE A 259 11.49 6.64 3.99
CA ILE A 259 10.69 5.69 3.23
C ILE A 259 9.34 6.27 2.82
N SER A 260 8.67 7.00 3.73
CA SER A 260 7.42 7.69 3.41
C SER A 260 7.59 8.70 2.27
N ILE A 261 8.70 9.44 2.26
CA ILE A 261 9.01 10.41 1.18
C ILE A 261 9.30 9.66 -0.13
N CYS A 262 10.14 8.62 -0.10
CA CYS A 262 10.46 7.81 -1.27
C CYS A 262 9.23 7.12 -1.88
N ALA A 263 8.32 6.63 -1.04
CA ALA A 263 7.07 6.00 -1.47
C ALA A 263 6.04 7.04 -1.96
N GLY A 264 5.96 8.20 -1.32
CA GLY A 264 5.03 9.27 -1.69
C GLY A 264 5.29 9.85 -3.08
N LEU A 265 6.55 10.05 -3.46
CA LEU A 265 6.93 10.70 -4.72
C LEU A 265 6.29 10.07 -5.99
N PRO A 266 6.41 8.75 -6.25
CA PRO A 266 5.75 8.13 -7.41
C PRO A 266 4.22 8.20 -7.30
N PHE A 267 3.67 8.07 -6.09
CA PHE A 267 2.22 8.18 -5.87
C PHE A 267 1.69 9.59 -6.13
N THR A 268 2.48 10.64 -5.95
CA THR A 268 2.09 12.02 -6.33
C THR A 268 1.71 12.09 -7.81
N VAL A 269 2.52 11.48 -8.68
CA VAL A 269 2.24 11.43 -10.12
C VAL A 269 0.95 10.66 -10.39
N ILE A 270 0.76 9.53 -9.72
CA ILE A 270 -0.46 8.71 -9.85
C ILE A 270 -1.70 9.51 -9.42
N ILE A 271 -1.67 10.20 -8.28
CA ILE A 271 -2.80 11.00 -7.80
C ILE A 271 -3.15 12.12 -8.78
N MET A 272 -2.14 12.81 -9.35
CA MET A 272 -2.40 13.82 -10.39
C MET A 272 -3.12 13.23 -11.60
N LEU A 273 -2.72 12.03 -12.05
CA LEU A 273 -3.41 11.30 -13.11
C LEU A 273 -4.83 10.87 -12.68
N MET A 274 -5.01 10.43 -11.44
CA MET A 274 -6.32 10.06 -10.88
C MET A 274 -7.28 11.25 -10.81
N CYS A 275 -6.81 12.46 -10.51
CA CYS A 275 -7.63 13.67 -10.58
C CYS A 275 -8.18 13.89 -12.00
N SER A 276 -7.35 13.67 -13.02
CA SER A 276 -7.78 13.75 -14.42
C SER A 276 -8.76 12.64 -14.79
N ALA A 277 -8.53 11.42 -14.29
CA ALA A 277 -9.42 10.28 -14.50
C ALA A 277 -10.79 10.49 -13.84
N LEU A 278 -10.82 11.03 -12.62
CA LEU A 278 -12.05 11.36 -11.91
C LEU A 278 -12.86 12.41 -12.67
N TRP A 279 -12.21 13.47 -13.17
CA TRP A 279 -12.88 14.47 -14.01
C TRP A 279 -13.52 13.84 -15.25
N ARG A 280 -12.81 12.94 -15.94
CA ARG A 280 -13.35 12.19 -17.10
C ARG A 280 -14.52 11.28 -16.69
N ALA A 281 -14.40 10.56 -15.58
CA ALA A 281 -15.45 9.69 -15.07
C ALA A 281 -16.75 10.46 -14.79
N LEU A 282 -16.64 11.64 -14.17
CA LEU A 282 -17.79 12.53 -13.94
C LEU A 282 -18.39 13.06 -15.25
N LYS A 283 -17.57 13.30 -16.28
CA LYS A 283 -18.07 13.68 -17.62
C LYS A 283 -18.80 12.54 -18.33
N ILE A 284 -18.33 11.30 -18.18
CA ILE A 284 -19.02 10.11 -18.71
C ILE A 284 -20.36 9.92 -17.99
N ASP A 285 -20.39 10.06 -16.66
CA ASP A 285 -21.62 9.94 -15.85
C ASP A 285 -22.67 10.99 -16.24
N GLN A 286 -22.22 12.22 -16.51
CA GLN A 286 -23.08 13.29 -17.04
C GLN A 286 -23.42 13.14 -18.54
N GLN A 287 -23.06 12.01 -19.17
CA GLN A 287 -23.26 11.74 -20.60
C GLN A 287 -22.59 12.75 -21.55
N HIS A 288 -21.61 13.52 -21.06
CA HIS A 288 -20.80 14.44 -21.89
C HIS A 288 -19.68 13.71 -22.64
N MET A 289 -19.42 12.43 -22.34
CA MET A 289 -18.47 11.56 -23.03
C MET A 289 -19.09 10.16 -23.19
N PRO A 290 -18.82 9.44 -24.30
CA PRO A 290 -19.31 8.08 -24.48
C PRO A 290 -18.72 7.14 -23.42
N ALA A 291 -19.53 6.18 -22.96
CA ALA A 291 -19.08 5.13 -22.05
C ALA A 291 -17.98 4.30 -22.72
N ARG A 292 -16.94 3.96 -21.96
CA ARG A 292 -15.86 3.08 -22.42
C ARG A 292 -16.35 1.63 -22.32
N ASP A 293 -16.02 0.79 -23.30
CA ASP A 293 -16.41 -0.63 -23.35
C ASP A 293 -16.11 -1.35 -22.01
N GLN A 294 -17.01 -2.25 -21.61
CA GLN A 294 -16.94 -3.00 -20.35
C GLN A 294 -15.62 -3.81 -20.27
N ARG A 295 -14.91 -3.72 -19.15
CA ARG A 295 -13.63 -4.42 -18.94
C ARG A 295 -13.83 -5.93 -19.05
N VAL A 296 -13.07 -6.57 -19.94
CA VAL A 296 -13.00 -8.03 -20.06
C VAL A 296 -11.76 -8.50 -19.30
N ASP A 297 -11.94 -9.35 -18.29
CA ASP A 297 -10.86 -9.94 -17.50
C ASP A 297 -10.58 -11.39 -17.94
N TRP A 298 -9.47 -11.96 -17.46
CA TRP A 298 -9.10 -13.35 -17.71
C TRP A 298 -10.10 -14.33 -17.06
N ALA A 299 -10.39 -15.45 -17.74
CA ALA A 299 -11.29 -16.50 -17.24
C ALA A 299 -10.79 -17.19 -15.96
N LEU A 300 -9.46 -17.29 -15.79
CA LEU A 300 -8.82 -17.77 -14.57
C LEU A 300 -8.11 -16.58 -13.91
N PRO A 301 -8.36 -16.26 -12.63
CA PRO A 301 -7.59 -15.26 -11.91
C PRO A 301 -6.11 -15.68 -11.75
N LEU A 302 -5.20 -14.70 -11.64
CA LEU A 302 -3.78 -15.00 -11.46
C LEU A 302 -3.50 -15.78 -10.16
N TYR A 303 -4.31 -15.60 -9.12
CA TYR A 303 -4.20 -16.37 -7.87
C TYR A 303 -5.29 -17.44 -7.71
N GLY A 304 -5.98 -17.80 -8.80
CA GLY A 304 -6.94 -18.92 -8.80
C GLY A 304 -6.30 -20.25 -9.19
N GLY A 305 -7.09 -21.31 -9.33
CA GLY A 305 -6.60 -22.60 -9.81
C GLY A 305 -5.90 -23.39 -8.72
N ILE A 306 -4.60 -23.72 -8.85
CA ILE A 306 -3.92 -24.54 -7.82
C ILE A 306 -3.94 -23.90 -6.43
N PHE A 307 -3.99 -22.57 -6.39
CA PHE A 307 -4.09 -21.81 -5.15
C PHE A 307 -5.47 -21.97 -4.48
N ASP A 308 -6.51 -22.42 -5.21
CA ASP A 308 -7.81 -22.77 -4.63
C ASP A 308 -7.69 -24.00 -3.72
N PHE A 309 -6.64 -24.83 -3.84
CA PHE A 309 -6.37 -25.90 -2.86
C PHE A 309 -5.94 -25.31 -1.51
N LEU A 310 -5.08 -24.30 -1.52
CA LEU A 310 -4.72 -23.55 -0.32
C LEU A 310 -5.98 -22.87 0.23
N GLU A 311 -6.79 -22.30 -0.64
CA GLU A 311 -8.08 -21.74 -0.27
C GLU A 311 -9.01 -22.77 0.40
N PHE A 312 -9.12 -24.00 -0.13
CA PHE A 312 -9.93 -25.08 0.42
C PHE A 312 -9.46 -25.49 1.81
N VAL A 313 -8.15 -25.70 1.97
CA VAL A 313 -7.54 -26.06 3.25
C VAL A 313 -7.73 -24.94 4.26
N LEU A 314 -7.52 -23.69 3.84
CA LEU A 314 -7.49 -22.54 4.74
C LEU A 314 -8.89 -21.99 5.05
N THR A 315 -9.89 -22.27 4.21
CA THR A 315 -11.31 -22.01 4.48
C THR A 315 -12.01 -23.16 5.22
N SER A 316 -11.26 -24.18 5.65
CA SER A 316 -11.81 -25.38 6.30
C SER A 316 -12.91 -26.05 5.47
N GLY A 317 -12.70 -26.12 4.15
CA GLY A 317 -13.60 -26.80 3.21
C GLY A 317 -14.82 -25.99 2.75
N LYS A 318 -14.84 -24.67 2.95
CA LYS A 318 -15.95 -23.81 2.47
C LYS A 318 -15.80 -23.39 1.00
N SER A 319 -14.59 -23.31 0.47
CA SER A 319 -14.36 -23.04 -0.95
C SER A 319 -14.46 -24.32 -1.80
N GLY A 320 -14.59 -24.15 -3.11
CA GLY A 320 -14.53 -25.27 -4.05
C GLY A 320 -13.10 -25.82 -4.15
N LEU A 321 -12.96 -27.13 -4.29
CA LEU A 321 -11.67 -27.72 -4.68
C LEU A 321 -11.31 -27.29 -6.10
N PRO A 322 -10.02 -27.07 -6.40
CA PRO A 322 -9.61 -26.73 -7.75
C PRO A 322 -9.96 -27.83 -8.73
N GLN A 323 -10.30 -27.43 -9.94
CA GLN A 323 -10.52 -28.38 -11.02
C GLN A 323 -9.21 -29.14 -11.31
N SER A 324 -9.31 -30.47 -11.47
CA SER A 324 -8.14 -31.32 -11.72
C SER A 324 -7.37 -30.91 -12.99
N SER A 325 -8.02 -30.29 -13.96
CA SER A 325 -7.40 -29.70 -15.15
C SER A 325 -6.46 -28.55 -14.79
N THR A 326 -6.91 -27.61 -13.96
CA THR A 326 -6.13 -26.42 -13.59
C THR A 326 -4.90 -26.78 -12.75
N VAL A 327 -5.02 -27.76 -11.84
CA VAL A 327 -3.88 -28.28 -11.07
C VAL A 327 -2.85 -28.95 -11.99
N ARG A 328 -3.32 -29.81 -12.91
CA ARG A 328 -2.46 -30.47 -13.89
C ARG A 328 -1.74 -29.45 -14.76
N ASP A 329 -2.45 -28.43 -15.24
CA ASP A 329 -1.89 -27.43 -16.13
C ASP A 329 -0.89 -26.51 -15.38
N PHE A 330 -1.09 -26.22 -14.09
CA PHE A 330 -0.05 -25.54 -13.30
C PHE A 330 1.25 -26.34 -13.24
N PHE A 331 1.20 -27.64 -12.89
CA PHE A 331 2.40 -28.48 -12.81
C PHE A 331 3.04 -28.73 -14.18
N LEU A 332 2.24 -28.87 -15.24
CA LEU A 332 2.75 -28.91 -16.61
C LEU A 332 3.43 -27.60 -16.99
N GLY A 333 2.92 -26.45 -16.55
CA GLY A 333 3.53 -25.15 -16.79
C GLY A 333 4.83 -24.96 -16.02
N LEU A 334 4.95 -25.62 -14.87
CA LEU A 334 6.17 -25.61 -14.06
C LEU A 334 7.25 -26.54 -14.65
N LEU A 335 6.90 -27.74 -15.09
CA LEU A 335 7.86 -28.77 -15.53
C LEU A 335 8.12 -28.78 -17.04
N ALA A 336 7.11 -28.47 -17.83
CA ALA A 336 7.17 -28.47 -19.29
C ALA A 336 6.44 -27.25 -19.90
N PRO A 337 6.85 -26.01 -19.56
CA PRO A 337 6.25 -24.78 -20.08
C PRO A 337 6.03 -24.74 -21.61
N PRO A 338 6.96 -25.24 -22.45
CA PRO A 338 6.80 -25.22 -23.91
C PRO A 338 5.55 -25.96 -24.41
N LEU A 339 5.09 -27.01 -23.69
CA LEU A 339 3.90 -27.77 -24.09
C LEU A 339 2.61 -26.95 -23.91
N LEU A 340 2.49 -26.20 -22.81
CA LEU A 340 1.34 -25.32 -22.60
C LEU A 340 1.39 -24.11 -23.51
N LEU A 341 2.59 -23.57 -23.76
CA LEU A 341 2.75 -22.49 -24.72
C LEU A 341 2.30 -22.93 -26.12
N TRP A 342 2.64 -24.15 -26.54
CA TRP A 342 2.15 -24.74 -27.79
C TRP A 342 0.62 -24.85 -27.80
N LYS A 343 0.00 -25.37 -26.73
CA LYS A 343 -1.46 -25.45 -26.62
C LYS A 343 -2.13 -24.09 -26.76
N ALA A 344 -1.61 -23.07 -26.06
CA ALA A 344 -2.15 -21.71 -26.10
C ALA A 344 -2.05 -21.11 -27.51
N LEU A 345 -0.89 -21.23 -28.17
CA LEU A 345 -0.68 -20.74 -29.54
C LEU A 345 -1.59 -21.45 -30.55
N ARG A 346 -1.65 -22.78 -30.51
CA ARG A 346 -2.48 -23.56 -31.44
C ARG A 346 -3.96 -23.31 -31.24
N GLY A 347 -4.40 -23.19 -29.99
CA GLY A 347 -5.79 -22.88 -29.69
C GLY A 347 -6.17 -21.45 -30.13
N LEU A 348 -5.26 -20.48 -29.96
CA LEU A 348 -5.46 -19.12 -30.45
C LEU A 348 -5.52 -19.08 -31.99
N ALA A 349 -4.60 -19.76 -32.67
CA ALA A 349 -4.59 -19.86 -34.13
C ALA A 349 -5.87 -20.53 -34.67
N ALA A 350 -6.40 -21.53 -33.97
CA ALA A 350 -7.67 -22.18 -34.32
C ALA A 350 -8.87 -21.22 -34.19
N LEU A 351 -8.92 -20.41 -33.15
CA LEU A 351 -9.97 -19.40 -32.96
C LEU A 351 -9.89 -18.29 -34.00
N GLN A 352 -8.67 -17.82 -34.32
CA GLN A 352 -8.44 -16.84 -35.38
C GLN A 352 -8.85 -17.37 -36.76
N ALA A 353 -8.66 -18.67 -37.03
CA ALA A 353 -9.08 -19.30 -38.28
C ALA A 353 -10.61 -19.42 -38.44
N GLN A 354 -11.37 -19.44 -37.33
CA GLN A 354 -12.83 -19.54 -37.33
C GLN A 354 -13.53 -18.18 -37.57
N GLN A 355 -12.83 -17.06 -37.45
CA GLN A 355 -13.46 -15.74 -37.62
C GLN A 355 -13.71 -15.37 -39.08
N PRO A 356 -14.88 -14.77 -39.42
CA PRO A 356 -15.19 -14.35 -40.78
C PRO A 356 -14.21 -13.27 -41.24
N LYS A 357 -13.63 -13.47 -42.43
CA LYS A 357 -12.72 -12.52 -43.10
C LYS A 357 -13.42 -11.17 -43.25
N GLY A 358 -13.05 -10.19 -42.41
CA GLY A 358 -13.54 -8.81 -42.49
C GLY A 358 -13.88 -8.13 -41.15
N THR A 359 -13.78 -8.81 -40.00
CA THR A 359 -14.22 -8.25 -38.70
C THR A 359 -13.09 -7.77 -37.77
N SER A 360 -11.81 -8.00 -38.10
CA SER A 360 -10.68 -7.56 -37.29
C SER A 360 -9.49 -7.18 -38.17
N GLU A 361 -9.06 -5.91 -38.09
CA GLU A 361 -8.04 -5.31 -38.96
C GLU A 361 -6.61 -5.87 -38.79
N ASN A 362 -6.32 -6.77 -37.83
CA ASN A 362 -4.92 -7.07 -37.49
C ASN A 362 -4.56 -8.49 -36.98
N SER A 363 -5.40 -9.51 -37.14
CA SER A 363 -5.06 -10.86 -36.61
C SER A 363 -5.18 -11.97 -37.66
N GLN A 364 -4.16 -12.10 -38.51
CA GLN A 364 -3.99 -13.31 -39.31
C GLN A 364 -3.60 -14.47 -38.38
N PRO A 365 -4.13 -15.69 -38.60
CA PRO A 365 -3.74 -16.85 -37.81
C PRO A 365 -2.25 -17.14 -37.99
N SER A 366 -1.55 -17.41 -36.88
CA SER A 366 -0.14 -17.78 -36.93
C SER A 366 0.07 -19.10 -37.67
N THR A 367 1.20 -19.19 -38.37
CA THR A 367 1.58 -20.43 -39.06
C THR A 367 2.19 -21.43 -38.08
N VAL A 368 2.03 -22.73 -38.37
CA VAL A 368 2.64 -23.81 -37.56
C VAL A 368 4.17 -23.62 -37.42
N LEU A 369 4.82 -23.08 -38.45
CA LEU A 369 6.26 -22.80 -38.44
C LEU A 369 6.62 -21.69 -37.44
N GLN A 370 5.84 -20.61 -37.39
CA GLN A 370 6.04 -19.52 -36.42
C GLN A 370 5.78 -19.98 -34.98
N ASP A 371 4.69 -20.72 -34.77
CA ASP A 371 4.38 -21.30 -33.46
C ASP A 371 5.51 -22.24 -33.00
N GLY A 372 6.01 -23.08 -33.92
CA GLY A 372 7.13 -23.99 -33.67
C GLY A 372 8.42 -23.28 -33.31
N PHE A 373 8.75 -22.18 -34.00
CA PHE A 373 9.92 -21.37 -33.66
C PHE A 373 9.79 -20.75 -32.26
N MET A 374 8.62 -20.20 -31.91
CA MET A 374 8.37 -19.61 -30.60
C MET A 374 8.53 -20.63 -29.47
N VAL A 375 7.97 -21.83 -29.67
CA VAL A 375 8.05 -22.94 -28.70
C VAL A 375 9.47 -23.47 -28.60
N ALA A 376 10.22 -23.58 -29.70
CA ALA A 376 11.61 -23.97 -29.70
C ALA A 376 12.49 -22.95 -28.95
N ALA A 377 12.30 -21.65 -29.18
CA ALA A 377 13.00 -20.59 -28.48
C ALA A 377 12.69 -20.58 -26.98
N CYS A 378 11.42 -20.81 -26.60
CA CYS A 378 11.00 -20.95 -25.22
C CYS A 378 11.63 -22.20 -24.56
N SER A 379 11.65 -23.33 -25.26
CA SER A 379 12.28 -24.56 -24.79
C SER A 379 13.78 -24.39 -24.58
N LEU A 380 14.46 -23.71 -25.49
CA LEU A 380 15.90 -23.45 -25.40
C LEU A 380 16.23 -22.54 -24.22
N THR A 381 15.52 -21.43 -24.06
CA THR A 381 15.76 -20.46 -22.98
C THR A 381 15.44 -21.04 -21.60
N TYR A 382 14.34 -21.78 -21.48
CA TYR A 382 13.97 -22.46 -20.23
C TYR A 382 14.96 -23.57 -19.85
N SER A 383 15.34 -24.42 -20.81
CA SER A 383 16.33 -25.48 -20.57
C SER A 383 17.71 -24.90 -20.24
N ALA A 384 18.12 -23.83 -20.91
CA ALA A 384 19.37 -23.13 -20.62
C ALA A 384 19.39 -22.58 -19.19
N TRP A 385 18.30 -21.96 -18.72
CA TRP A 385 18.21 -21.47 -17.35
C TRP A 385 18.45 -22.58 -16.30
N ILE A 386 17.80 -23.74 -16.45
CA ILE A 386 17.93 -24.88 -15.55
C ILE A 386 19.35 -25.48 -15.62
N ILE A 387 19.81 -25.81 -16.84
CA ILE A 387 21.12 -26.47 -17.04
C ILE A 387 22.25 -25.58 -16.53
N LEU A 388 22.22 -24.28 -16.81
CA LEU A 388 23.25 -23.35 -16.37
C LEU A 388 23.27 -23.16 -14.84
N HIS A 389 22.11 -23.20 -14.17
CA HIS A 389 22.06 -23.21 -12.71
C HIS A 389 22.64 -24.50 -12.12
N ILE A 390 22.33 -25.67 -12.70
CA ILE A 390 22.87 -26.96 -12.27
C ILE A 390 24.40 -26.98 -12.44
N LEU A 391 24.91 -26.54 -13.60
CA LEU A 391 26.35 -26.47 -13.88
C LEU A 391 27.08 -25.50 -12.95
N THR A 392 26.47 -24.35 -12.64
CA THR A 392 27.01 -23.38 -11.67
C THR A 392 27.06 -23.97 -10.27
N GLY A 393 25.99 -24.64 -9.83
CA GLY A 393 25.90 -25.29 -8.52
C GLY A 393 26.87 -26.47 -8.35
N ALA A 394 27.13 -27.21 -9.43
CA ALA A 394 28.07 -28.33 -9.47
C ALA A 394 29.55 -27.90 -9.49
N LYS A 395 29.85 -26.59 -9.47
CA LYS A 395 31.22 -26.02 -9.48
C LYS A 395 32.11 -26.60 -10.58
N VAL A 396 31.55 -26.90 -11.75
CA VAL A 396 32.30 -27.45 -12.89
C VAL A 396 33.23 -26.36 -13.45
N GLY A 397 34.54 -26.59 -13.33
CA GLY A 397 35.66 -25.90 -13.99
C GLY A 397 35.51 -24.42 -14.38
N GLY A 398 35.88 -23.49 -13.50
CA GLY A 398 36.24 -22.10 -13.86
C GLY A 398 35.11 -21.18 -14.33
N ALA A 399 33.86 -21.60 -14.20
CA ALA A 399 32.69 -20.93 -14.76
C ALA A 399 32.15 -19.73 -13.93
N SER A 400 33.02 -18.78 -13.56
CA SER A 400 32.61 -17.54 -12.90
C SER A 400 31.87 -16.62 -13.89
N GLY A 401 30.54 -16.75 -13.98
CA GLY A 401 29.70 -15.90 -14.84
C GLY A 401 28.47 -16.58 -15.45
N LEU A 402 28.41 -17.93 -15.43
CA LEU A 402 27.26 -18.68 -15.97
C LEU A 402 25.94 -18.37 -15.25
N TRP A 403 26.00 -18.00 -13.97
CA TRP A 403 24.83 -17.56 -13.20
C TRP A 403 24.11 -16.37 -13.82
N GLY A 404 24.87 -15.36 -14.29
CA GLY A 404 24.29 -14.19 -14.97
C GLY A 404 23.63 -14.57 -16.29
N ILE A 405 24.28 -15.43 -17.07
CA ILE A 405 23.74 -15.94 -18.35
C ILE A 405 22.46 -16.76 -18.11
N ALA A 406 22.39 -17.51 -17.01
CA ALA A 406 21.21 -18.28 -16.63
C ALA A 406 20.02 -17.36 -16.34
N TRP A 407 20.23 -16.26 -15.58
CA TRP A 407 19.18 -15.27 -15.35
C TRP A 407 18.77 -14.53 -16.62
N THR A 408 19.73 -14.21 -17.50
CA THR A 408 19.40 -13.64 -18.83
C THR A 408 18.54 -14.61 -19.64
N ALA A 409 18.82 -15.92 -19.61
CA ALA A 409 18.00 -16.93 -20.26
C ALA A 409 16.59 -17.00 -19.65
N PHE A 410 16.46 -16.86 -18.33
CA PHE A 410 15.16 -16.79 -17.64
C PHE A 410 14.34 -15.56 -18.04
N VAL A 411 14.98 -14.38 -18.07
CA VAL A 411 14.32 -13.14 -18.53
C VAL A 411 13.89 -13.28 -19.99
N GLY A 412 14.73 -13.88 -20.85
CA GLY A 412 14.37 -14.21 -22.23
C GLY A 412 13.16 -15.13 -22.33
N PHE A 413 13.10 -16.18 -21.51
CA PHE A 413 11.94 -17.06 -21.39
C PHE A 413 10.68 -16.28 -20.98
N ALA A 414 10.77 -15.44 -19.94
CA ALA A 414 9.64 -14.65 -19.46
C ALA A 414 9.12 -13.67 -20.53
N VAL A 415 10.02 -13.04 -21.30
CA VAL A 415 9.65 -12.17 -22.42
C VAL A 415 8.89 -12.94 -23.52
N LEU A 416 9.29 -14.18 -23.83
CA LEU A 416 8.60 -15.02 -24.81
C LEU A 416 7.21 -15.44 -24.31
N VAL A 417 7.06 -15.77 -23.03
CA VAL A 417 5.74 -16.07 -22.44
C VAL A 417 4.86 -14.82 -22.43
N ALA A 418 5.42 -13.66 -22.06
CA ALA A 418 4.72 -12.39 -22.04
C ALA A 418 4.26 -11.94 -23.43
N SER A 419 5.04 -12.19 -24.48
CA SER A 419 4.66 -11.85 -25.86
C SER A 419 3.46 -12.67 -26.33
N VAL A 420 3.42 -13.97 -26.02
CA VAL A 420 2.25 -14.82 -26.32
C VAL A 420 1.04 -14.38 -25.51
N ARG A 421 1.23 -14.06 -24.21
CA ARG A 421 0.17 -13.52 -23.35
C ARG A 421 -0.42 -12.22 -23.92
N HIS A 422 0.43 -11.33 -24.41
CA HIS A 422 0.03 -10.10 -25.08
C HIS A 422 -0.85 -10.37 -26.31
N CYS A 423 -0.49 -11.35 -27.14
CA CYS A 423 -1.28 -11.74 -28.31
C CYS A 423 -2.65 -12.31 -27.93
N VAL A 424 -2.71 -13.20 -26.93
CA VAL A 424 -3.97 -13.75 -26.40
C VAL A 424 -4.85 -12.62 -25.87
N ARG A 425 -4.27 -11.74 -25.06
CA ARG A 425 -4.95 -10.57 -24.48
C ARG A 425 -5.53 -9.64 -25.56
N GLY A 426 -4.74 -9.35 -26.60
CA GLY A 426 -5.17 -8.55 -27.74
C GLY A 426 -6.34 -9.16 -28.51
N HIS A 427 -6.36 -10.49 -28.68
CA HIS A 427 -7.44 -11.19 -29.36
C HIS A 427 -8.76 -11.14 -28.59
N PHE A 428 -8.72 -11.39 -27.27
CA PHE A 428 -9.90 -11.38 -26.40
C PHE A 428 -10.29 -9.98 -25.89
N LYS A 429 -9.56 -8.93 -26.32
CA LYS A 429 -9.72 -7.55 -25.83
C LYS A 429 -9.65 -7.44 -24.30
N ILE A 430 -8.82 -8.27 -23.67
CA ILE A 430 -8.61 -8.24 -22.22
C ILE A 430 -7.75 -7.01 -21.87
N GLU A 431 -8.13 -6.27 -20.84
CA GLU A 431 -7.36 -5.09 -20.40
C GLU A 431 -6.01 -5.51 -19.80
N GLY A 432 -4.99 -4.67 -19.98
CA GLY A 432 -3.66 -4.88 -19.41
C GLY A 432 -2.57 -4.15 -20.18
N SER A 433 -1.34 -4.25 -19.69
CA SER A 433 -0.15 -3.67 -20.34
C SER A 433 0.89 -4.74 -20.64
N GLY A 434 1.77 -4.47 -21.62
CA GLY A 434 2.90 -5.39 -21.88
C GLY A 434 3.85 -5.54 -20.68
N LEU A 435 3.92 -4.52 -19.81
CA LEU A 435 4.68 -4.58 -18.57
C LEU A 435 4.03 -5.54 -17.55
N GLU A 436 2.71 -5.50 -17.42
CA GLU A 436 1.96 -6.44 -16.58
C GLU A 436 2.13 -7.88 -17.08
N ASP A 437 2.05 -8.08 -18.41
CA ASP A 437 2.27 -9.37 -19.04
C ASP A 437 3.70 -9.90 -18.74
N LEU A 438 4.71 -9.02 -18.73
CA LEU A 438 6.10 -9.35 -18.39
C LEU A 438 6.28 -9.70 -16.90
N VAL A 439 5.73 -8.89 -16.00
CA VAL A 439 5.84 -9.12 -14.54
C VAL A 439 5.13 -10.41 -14.15
N ALA A 440 3.95 -10.68 -14.70
CA ALA A 440 3.24 -11.92 -14.44
C ALA A 440 4.01 -13.14 -14.96
N ALA A 441 4.63 -13.03 -16.14
CA ALA A 441 5.49 -14.08 -16.68
C ALA A 441 6.80 -14.27 -15.87
N LEU A 442 7.37 -13.21 -15.28
CA LEU A 442 8.59 -13.31 -14.47
C LEU A 442 8.36 -14.02 -13.14
N PHE A 443 7.27 -13.72 -12.43
CA PHE A 443 7.05 -14.23 -11.07
C PHE A 443 6.08 -15.41 -11.01
N PHE A 444 5.15 -15.52 -11.97
CA PHE A 444 4.05 -16.48 -11.95
C PHE A 444 3.89 -17.18 -13.32
N TRP A 445 4.99 -17.57 -13.97
CA TRP A 445 4.93 -18.21 -15.30
C TRP A 445 4.06 -19.47 -15.38
N PRO A 446 4.04 -20.41 -14.40
CA PRO A 446 3.26 -21.64 -14.55
C PRO A 446 1.76 -21.33 -14.60
N GLN A 447 1.34 -20.40 -13.73
CA GLN A 447 -0.03 -19.94 -13.63
C GLN A 447 -0.43 -19.05 -14.81
N THR A 448 0.49 -18.21 -15.29
CA THR A 448 0.29 -17.41 -16.51
C THR A 448 0.04 -18.31 -17.73
N LEU A 449 0.78 -19.41 -17.86
CA LEU A 449 0.59 -20.39 -18.93
C LEU A 449 -0.76 -21.10 -18.80
N ALA A 450 -1.12 -21.55 -17.59
CA ALA A 450 -2.42 -22.17 -17.32
C ALA A 450 -3.58 -21.21 -17.63
N GLN A 451 -3.47 -19.95 -17.22
CA GLN A 451 -4.44 -18.89 -17.48
C GLN A 451 -4.68 -18.67 -18.99
N MET A 452 -3.61 -18.64 -19.80
CA MET A 452 -3.73 -18.52 -21.26
C MET A 452 -4.41 -19.74 -21.89
N VAL A 453 -4.02 -20.95 -21.50
CA VAL A 453 -4.60 -22.19 -22.04
C VAL A 453 -6.09 -22.27 -21.72
N GLN A 454 -6.47 -22.00 -20.46
CA GLN A 454 -7.87 -22.04 -20.05
C GLN A 454 -8.72 -20.97 -20.75
N GLN A 455 -8.19 -19.76 -20.95
CA GLN A 455 -8.88 -18.70 -21.69
C GLN A 455 -9.23 -19.15 -23.13
N VAL A 456 -8.26 -19.80 -23.78
CA VAL A 456 -8.39 -20.28 -25.15
C VAL A 456 -9.30 -21.50 -25.25
N GLU A 457 -9.19 -22.47 -24.33
CA GLU A 457 -10.01 -23.69 -24.29
C GLU A 457 -11.49 -23.40 -23.96
N ASN A 458 -11.76 -22.56 -22.95
CA ASN A 458 -13.13 -22.18 -22.58
C ASN A 458 -13.91 -21.55 -23.75
N SER A 459 -13.19 -20.86 -24.64
CA SER A 459 -13.78 -20.19 -25.80
C SER A 459 -14.09 -21.14 -26.97
N GLN A 460 -13.55 -22.37 -26.96
CA GLN A 460 -13.83 -23.40 -27.97
C GLN A 460 -15.10 -24.22 -27.66
N GLU A 461 -15.46 -24.38 -26.38
CA GLU A 461 -16.65 -25.15 -25.99
C GLU A 461 -18.00 -24.65 -26.53
N PRO A 462 -18.29 -23.34 -26.65
CA PRO A 462 -19.58 -22.89 -27.17
C PRO A 462 -19.80 -23.26 -28.65
N SER A 463 -18.75 -23.39 -29.48
CA SER A 463 -18.91 -23.76 -30.89
C SER A 463 -19.15 -25.26 -31.08
N MET A 464 -18.58 -26.11 -30.22
CA MET A 464 -18.73 -27.57 -30.34
C MET A 464 -20.10 -28.07 -29.86
N LYS A 465 -20.71 -27.40 -28.87
CA LYS A 465 -22.08 -27.69 -28.43
C LYS A 465 -23.13 -27.26 -29.45
N SER A 466 -22.95 -26.13 -30.15
CA SER A 466 -23.91 -25.71 -31.20
C SER A 466 -23.84 -26.60 -32.44
N VAL A 467 -22.65 -27.09 -32.82
CA VAL A 467 -22.48 -28.04 -33.93
C VAL A 467 -23.11 -29.40 -33.60
N LYS A 468 -22.90 -29.93 -32.39
CA LYS A 468 -23.54 -31.19 -31.96
C LYS A 468 -25.06 -31.08 -31.85
N ALA A 469 -25.58 -29.96 -31.34
CA ALA A 469 -27.02 -29.71 -31.29
C ALA A 469 -27.64 -29.57 -32.70
N GLY A 470 -26.91 -28.95 -33.64
CA GLY A 470 -27.32 -28.87 -35.04
C GLY A 470 -27.31 -30.23 -35.75
N GLU A 471 -26.32 -31.08 -35.48
CA GLU A 471 -26.26 -32.45 -36.03
C GLU A 471 -27.35 -33.37 -35.45
N GLU A 472 -27.70 -33.22 -34.16
CA GLU A 472 -28.83 -33.92 -33.55
C GLU A 472 -30.17 -33.46 -34.12
N GLN A 473 -30.38 -32.14 -34.31
CA GLN A 473 -31.60 -31.62 -34.93
C GLN A 473 -31.74 -32.06 -36.40
N LEU A 474 -30.63 -32.13 -37.14
CA LEU A 474 -30.64 -32.61 -38.52
C LEU A 474 -30.98 -34.11 -38.59
N LYS A 475 -30.44 -34.93 -37.68
CA LYS A 475 -30.78 -36.36 -37.59
C LYS A 475 -32.25 -36.59 -37.27
N VAL A 476 -32.80 -35.87 -36.28
CA VAL A 476 -34.22 -35.95 -35.92
C VAL A 476 -35.12 -35.54 -37.09
N SER A 477 -34.76 -34.50 -37.83
CA SER A 477 -35.51 -34.05 -39.01
C SER A 477 -35.49 -35.08 -40.15
N VAL A 478 -34.32 -35.70 -40.42
CA VAL A 478 -34.19 -36.76 -41.44
C VAL A 478 -34.95 -38.03 -41.04
N GLU A 479 -34.96 -38.39 -39.76
CA GLU A 479 -35.76 -39.52 -39.25
C GLU A 479 -37.27 -39.25 -39.39
N GLN A 480 -37.73 -38.03 -39.07
CA GLN A 480 -39.13 -37.62 -39.21
C GLN A 480 -39.60 -37.57 -40.66
N VAL A 481 -38.76 -37.16 -41.60
CA VAL A 481 -39.08 -37.21 -43.04
C VAL A 481 -39.17 -38.66 -43.52
N ARG A 482 -38.32 -39.54 -43.01
CA ARG A 482 -38.32 -40.97 -43.36
C ARG A 482 -39.55 -41.72 -42.82
N GLU A 483 -40.08 -41.32 -41.67
CA GLU A 483 -41.34 -41.86 -41.12
C GLU A 483 -42.60 -41.37 -41.85
N LEU A 484 -42.52 -40.26 -42.60
CA LEU A 484 -43.64 -39.75 -43.41
C LEU A 484 -43.68 -40.32 -44.84
N GLU A 485 -42.64 -41.04 -45.26
CA GLU A 485 -42.53 -41.69 -46.58
C GLU A 485 -42.86 -43.21 -46.56
N ILE A 486 -43.20 -43.76 -45.39
CA ILE A 486 -43.70 -45.14 -45.18
C ILE A 486 -45.18 -45.07 -44.83
#